data_AF-A0A7W9J0C2-F1
#
_entry.id   AF-A0A7W9J0C2-F1
#
_cell.length_a   1.000
_cell.length_b   1.000
_cell.length_c   1.000
_cell.angle_alpha   90.00
_cell.angle_beta   90.00
_cell.angle_gamma   90.00
#
_symmetry.space_group_name_H-M   'P 1'
#
loop_
_entity.id
_entity.type
_entity.pdbx_description
1 polymer ?
#
loop_
_entity_poly.entity_id
_entity_poly.type
_entity_poly.pdbx_seq_one_letter_code
_entity_poly.pdbx_strand_id
1 'polypeptide(L)'
;MCRTEYVETFTADLMALLRLASAPRSSGEDEVTVGIQWEGQENLIFEQKTNSRLLVDTVAGPPVPSFVPITTTVRSDGDDADFLRQVRALATDLVNQAGIQHLLLLEDAPD
;
A
#
# COMPACT_ATOMS: atom_id res chain seq x y z
N MET A 1 -8.25 8.95 11.45
CA MET A 1 -7.40 9.37 10.32
C MET A 1 -6.31 8.34 10.13
N CYS A 2 -5.92 8.05 8.90
CA CYS A 2 -4.86 7.11 8.53
C CYS A 2 -3.88 7.80 7.59
N ARG A 3 -2.58 7.75 7.89
CA ARG A 3 -1.56 8.39 7.04
C ARG A 3 -1.15 7.40 5.94
N THR A 4 -1.01 7.87 4.70
CA THR A 4 -0.69 6.98 3.55
C THR A 4 0.62 6.22 3.76
N GLU A 5 1.61 6.85 4.39
CA GLU A 5 2.89 6.24 4.75
C GLU A 5 2.73 4.96 5.61
N TYR A 6 1.68 4.85 6.42
CA TYR A 6 1.41 3.63 7.18
C TYR A 6 0.92 2.49 6.29
N VAL A 7 0.12 2.79 5.27
CA VAL A 7 -0.34 1.79 4.29
C VAL A 7 0.83 1.32 3.42
N GLU A 8 1.69 2.25 2.99
CA GLU A 8 2.89 1.93 2.22
C GLU A 8 3.86 1.04 3.03
N THR A 9 4.13 1.42 4.28
CA THR A 9 5.01 0.65 5.17
C THR A 9 4.43 -0.74 5.45
N PHE A 10 3.14 -0.81 5.81
CA PHE A 10 2.46 -2.08 6.03
C PHE A 10 2.51 -2.98 4.79
N THR A 11 2.29 -2.42 3.60
CA THR A 11 2.34 -3.18 2.34
C THR A 11 3.74 -3.73 2.08
N ALA A 12 4.77 -2.90 2.26
CA ALA A 12 6.16 -3.32 2.10
C ALA A 12 6.54 -4.45 3.08
N ASP A 13 6.18 -4.30 4.36
CA ASP A 13 6.46 -5.29 5.40
C ASP A 13 5.72 -6.61 5.14
N LEU A 14 4.42 -6.53 4.82
CA LEU A 14 3.60 -7.70 4.51
C LEU A 14 4.18 -8.46 3.32
N MET A 15 4.51 -7.76 2.24
CA MET A 15 5.06 -8.37 1.03
C MET A 15 6.43 -8.99 1.30
N ALA A 16 7.31 -8.30 2.03
CA ALA A 16 8.61 -8.86 2.42
C ALA A 16 8.43 -10.16 3.23
N LEU A 17 7.53 -10.17 4.22
CA LEU A 17 7.21 -11.36 5.01
C LEU A 17 6.63 -12.49 4.16
N LEU A 18 5.74 -12.18 3.21
CA LEU A 18 5.21 -13.16 2.27
C LEU A 18 6.32 -13.79 1.43
N ARG A 19 7.24 -12.99 0.88
CA ARG A 19 8.36 -13.50 0.09
C ARG A 19 9.27 -14.43 0.89
N LEU A 20 9.55 -14.06 2.15
CA LEU A 20 10.29 -14.89 3.10
C LEU A 20 9.56 -16.20 3.43
N ALA A 21 8.23 -16.14 3.65
CA ALA A 21 7.41 -17.29 4.00
C ALA A 21 7.18 -18.27 2.84
N SER A 22 7.22 -17.77 1.60
CA SER A 22 6.98 -18.57 0.39
C SER A 22 8.25 -19.17 -0.20
N ALA A 23 9.44 -18.70 0.17
CA ALA A 23 10.73 -19.27 -0.23
C ALA A 23 10.86 -20.81 -0.08
N PRO A 24 10.26 -21.48 0.92
CA PRO A 24 10.29 -22.95 1.03
C PRO A 24 9.27 -23.68 0.15
N ARG A 25 8.30 -22.98 -0.45
CA ARG A 25 7.19 -23.58 -1.21
C ARG A 25 7.55 -23.67 -2.69
N SER A 26 7.07 -24.72 -3.37
CA SER A 26 7.28 -24.91 -4.81
C SER A 26 6.34 -24.07 -5.68
N SER A 27 5.29 -23.49 -5.09
CA SER A 27 4.41 -22.52 -5.76
C SER A 27 4.93 -21.12 -5.46
N GLY A 28 5.47 -20.44 -6.48
CA GLY A 28 5.92 -19.05 -6.37
C GLY A 28 4.78 -18.03 -6.34
N GLU A 29 3.52 -18.49 -6.26
CA GLU A 29 2.31 -17.68 -6.31
C GLU A 29 1.49 -17.84 -5.02
N ASP A 30 1.10 -16.71 -4.43
CA ASP A 30 0.21 -16.64 -3.27
C ASP A 30 -0.94 -15.67 -3.55
N GLU A 31 -2.18 -16.08 -3.25
CA GLU A 31 -3.32 -15.15 -3.24
C GLU A 31 -3.39 -14.45 -1.89
N VAL A 32 -3.49 -13.13 -1.91
CA VAL A 32 -3.44 -12.27 -0.71
C VAL A 32 -4.61 -11.31 -0.75
N THR A 33 -5.36 -11.24 0.36
CA THR A 33 -6.40 -10.23 0.57
C THR A 33 -5.97 -9.26 1.65
N VAL A 34 -5.97 -7.96 1.33
CA VAL A 34 -5.54 -6.88 2.22
C VAL A 34 -6.63 -5.83 2.34
N GLY A 35 -6.93 -5.39 3.57
CA GLY A 35 -7.89 -4.32 3.80
C GLY A 35 -7.64 -3.60 5.12
N ILE A 36 -8.34 -2.48 5.31
CA ILE A 36 -8.32 -1.72 6.56
C ILE A 36 -9.66 -1.91 7.24
N GLN A 37 -9.65 -2.51 8.43
CA GLN A 37 -10.79 -2.48 9.32
C GLN A 37 -10.79 -1.15 10.08
N TRP A 38 -11.89 -0.41 9.95
CA TRP A 38 -12.06 0.88 10.62
C TRP A 38 -13.28 0.83 11.53
N GLU A 39 -13.06 1.01 12.83
CA GLU A 39 -14.10 0.94 13.86
C GLU A 39 -14.46 2.33 14.41
N GLY A 40 -13.94 3.40 13.79
CA GLY A 40 -14.27 4.76 14.17
C GLY A 40 -15.73 5.10 13.88
N GLN A 41 -16.30 5.98 14.69
CA GLN A 41 -17.69 6.46 14.47
C GLN A 41 -17.81 7.39 13.27
N GLU A 42 -16.72 8.08 12.93
CA GLU A 42 -16.58 8.93 11.74
C GLU A 42 -16.03 8.12 10.56
N ASN A 43 -16.23 8.61 9.33
CA ASN A 43 -15.63 8.00 8.14
C ASN A 43 -14.09 7.99 8.23
N LEU A 44 -13.47 6.97 7.64
CA LEU A 44 -12.01 6.91 7.53
C LEU A 44 -11.53 8.04 6.62
N ILE A 45 -10.59 8.85 7.08
CA ILE A 45 -9.95 9.90 6.29
C ILE A 45 -8.48 9.57 6.16
N PHE A 46 -7.99 9.59 4.92
CA PHE A 46 -6.57 9.44 4.64
C PHE A 46 -5.88 10.78 4.62
N GLU A 47 -4.64 10.79 5.08
CA GLU A 47 -3.78 11.96 5.12
C GLU A 47 -2.50 11.70 4.34
N GLN A 48 -2.19 12.59 3.39
CA GLN A 48 -0.97 12.53 2.61
C GLN A 48 -0.08 13.73 2.95
N LYS A 49 1.20 13.48 3.24
CA LYS A 49 2.19 14.56 3.29
C LYS A 49 2.37 15.12 1.89
N THR A 50 2.24 16.43 1.73
CA THR A 50 2.67 17.12 0.51
C THR A 50 4.01 17.81 0.77
N ASN A 51 4.96 17.57 -0.11
CA ASN A 51 6.30 18.17 -0.01
C ASN A 51 6.32 19.46 -0.83
N SER A 52 5.71 20.52 -0.30
CA SER A 52 5.88 21.86 -0.86
C SER A 52 7.22 22.43 -0.38
N ARG A 53 7.99 23.05 -1.28
CA ARG A 53 9.39 23.48 -1.06
C ARG A 53 9.68 24.36 0.18
N LEU A 54 8.68 24.76 0.97
CA LEU A 54 8.86 25.55 2.18
C LEU A 54 8.09 25.07 3.43
N LEU A 55 7.14 24.12 3.32
CA LEU A 55 6.36 23.62 4.47
C LEU A 55 5.93 22.17 4.22
N VAL A 56 6.10 21.32 5.24
CA VAL A 56 5.43 20.01 5.31
C VAL A 56 3.98 20.29 5.66
N ASP A 57 3.10 20.15 4.68
CA ASP A 57 1.66 20.23 4.89
C ASP A 57 1.06 18.83 4.78
N THR A 58 -0.04 18.58 5.49
CA THR A 58 -0.77 17.31 5.43
C THR A 58 -2.13 17.58 4.84
N VAL A 59 -2.41 16.99 3.68
CA VAL A 59 -3.68 17.15 3.00
C VAL A 59 -4.56 15.95 3.33
N ALA A 60 -5.75 16.23 3.86
CA ALA A 60 -6.78 15.23 4.05
C ALA A 60 -7.47 14.91 2.71
N GLY A 61 -7.56 13.63 2.38
CA GLY A 61 -8.35 13.12 1.27
C GLY A 61 -9.86 13.12 1.57
N PRO A 62 -10.69 12.75 0.58
CA PRO A 62 -12.13 12.55 0.78
C PRO A 62 -12.41 11.48 1.85
N PRO A 63 -13.56 11.57 2.55
CA PRO A 63 -13.97 10.52 3.48
C PRO A 63 -14.23 9.19 2.77
N VAL A 64 -13.76 8.10 3.38
CA VAL A 64 -13.96 6.71 2.95
C VAL A 64 -14.95 6.05 3.93
N PRO A 65 -16.23 5.88 3.55
CA PRO A 65 -17.25 5.32 4.45
C PRO A 65 -17.03 3.83 4.76
N SER A 66 -16.49 3.10 3.80
CA SER A 66 -16.16 1.69 3.93
C SER A 66 -14.95 1.38 3.04
N PHE A 67 -13.94 0.75 3.63
CA PHE A 67 -12.80 0.26 2.88
C PHE A 67 -13.10 -1.13 2.33
N VAL A 68 -12.89 -1.35 1.04
CA VAL A 68 -13.09 -2.65 0.38
C VAL A 68 -11.76 -3.41 0.38
N PRO A 69 -11.68 -4.63 0.94
CA PRO A 69 -10.45 -5.41 0.84
C PRO A 69 -10.07 -5.70 -0.61
N ILE A 70 -8.78 -5.59 -0.92
CA ILE A 70 -8.19 -5.87 -2.23
C ILE A 70 -7.60 -7.27 -2.20
N THR A 71 -7.99 -8.10 -3.18
CA THR A 71 -7.39 -9.41 -3.41
C THR A 71 -6.47 -9.36 -4.61
N THR A 72 -5.25 -9.86 -4.48
CA THR A 72 -4.26 -9.92 -5.56
C THR A 72 -3.46 -11.22 -5.50
N THR A 73 -2.93 -11.65 -6.64
CA THR A 73 -1.96 -12.74 -6.72
C THR A 73 -0.56 -12.16 -6.70
N VAL A 74 0.25 -12.60 -5.75
CA VAL A 74 1.64 -12.19 -5.57
C VAL A 74 2.57 -13.29 -6.02
N ARG A 75 3.50 -12.94 -6.91
CA ARG A 75 4.63 -13.77 -7.31
C ARG A 75 5.84 -13.47 -6.43
N SER A 76 6.13 -14.37 -5.50
CA SER A 76 7.27 -14.28 -4.57
C SER A 76 8.59 -14.78 -5.16
N ASP A 77 8.51 -15.58 -6.23
CA ASP A 77 9.66 -16.17 -6.95
C ASP A 77 10.27 -15.28 -8.04
N GLY A 78 9.64 -14.13 -8.31
CA GLY A 78 10.13 -13.16 -9.28
C GLY A 78 11.44 -12.48 -8.85
N ASP A 79 12.06 -11.78 -9.80
CA ASP A 79 13.21 -10.92 -9.49
C ASP A 79 12.80 -9.72 -8.63
N ASP A 80 13.79 -9.00 -8.08
CA ASP A 80 13.53 -7.91 -7.15
C ASP A 80 12.76 -6.74 -7.77
N ALA A 81 12.95 -6.48 -9.08
CA ALA A 81 12.26 -5.41 -9.77
C ALA A 81 10.78 -5.77 -9.99
N ASP A 82 10.50 -6.99 -10.42
CA ASP A 82 9.17 -7.54 -10.60
C ASP A 82 8.43 -7.61 -9.26
N PHE A 83 9.13 -8.02 -8.19
CA PHE A 83 8.59 -8.04 -6.85
C PHE A 83 8.25 -6.63 -6.36
N LEU A 84 9.16 -5.67 -6.49
CA LEU A 84 8.93 -4.28 -6.08
C LEU A 84 7.76 -3.63 -6.85
N ARG A 85 7.59 -3.93 -8.14
CA ARG A 85 6.43 -3.45 -8.91
C ARG A 85 5.11 -3.99 -8.34
N GLN A 86 5.08 -5.24 -7.89
CA GLN A 86 3.89 -5.80 -7.23
C GLN A 86 3.61 -5.13 -5.87
N VAL A 87 4.65 -4.84 -5.07
CA VAL A 87 4.52 -4.10 -3.81
C VAL A 87 3.91 -2.72 -4.06
N ARG A 88 4.43 -1.98 -5.05
CA ARG A 88 3.91 -0.67 -5.46
C ARG A 88 2.47 -0.76 -5.94
N ALA A 89 2.16 -1.70 -6.82
CA ALA A 89 0.82 -1.87 -7.35
C ALA A 89 -0.22 -2.08 -6.23
N LEU A 90 0.07 -3.00 -5.29
CA LEU A 90 -0.81 -3.25 -4.15
C LEU A 90 -0.96 -2.02 -3.25
N ALA A 91 0.14 -1.31 -2.96
CA ALA A 91 0.08 -0.09 -2.16
C ALA A 91 -0.76 1.00 -2.85
N THR A 92 -0.57 1.20 -4.16
CA THR A 92 -1.34 2.13 -4.99
C THR A 92 -2.83 1.78 -4.97
N ASP A 93 -3.18 0.51 -5.15
CA ASP A 93 -4.58 0.08 -5.12
C ASP A 93 -5.24 0.35 -3.75
N LEU A 94 -4.51 0.15 -2.65
CA LEU A 94 -5.00 0.44 -1.31
C LEU A 94 -5.26 1.93 -1.09
N VAL A 95 -4.34 2.81 -1.51
CA VAL A 95 -4.50 4.27 -1.33
C VAL A 95 -5.47 4.89 -2.35
N ASN A 96 -5.65 4.26 -3.52
CA ASN A 96 -6.59 4.70 -4.56
C ASN A 96 -8.04 4.77 -4.04
N GLN A 97 -8.42 3.91 -3.10
CA GLN A 97 -9.75 3.97 -2.47
C GLN A 97 -10.00 5.26 -1.69
N ALA A 98 -8.93 5.95 -1.30
CA ALA A 98 -8.99 7.24 -0.65
C ALA A 98 -8.81 8.41 -1.64
N GLY A 99 -8.85 8.15 -2.95
CA GLY A 99 -8.62 9.16 -3.99
C GLY A 99 -7.17 9.61 -4.11
N ILE A 100 -6.21 8.86 -3.57
CA ILE A 100 -4.78 9.17 -3.57
C ILE A 100 -4.09 8.32 -4.63
N GLN A 101 -3.30 8.94 -5.50
CA GLN A 101 -2.67 8.26 -6.66
C GLN A 101 -1.16 8.14 -6.55
N HIS A 102 -0.53 8.87 -5.62
CA HIS A 102 0.93 8.92 -5.49
C HIS A 102 1.37 8.30 -4.18
N LEU A 103 2.37 7.42 -4.25
CA LEU A 103 3.08 6.85 -3.10
C LEU A 103 4.21 7.78 -2.70
N LEU A 104 4.54 7.87 -1.40
CA LEU A 104 5.59 8.75 -0.86
C LEU A 104 6.87 7.98 -0.48
N LEU A 105 6.73 6.77 0.04
CA LEU A 105 7.84 5.92 0.48
C LEU A 105 8.23 4.91 -0.59
N LEU A 106 7.24 4.44 -1.35
CA LEU A 106 7.40 3.46 -2.43
C LEU A 106 7.50 4.14 -3.81
N GLU A 107 7.98 5.39 -3.87
CA GLU A 107 8.19 6.14 -5.12
C GLU A 107 8.99 5.34 -6.15
N ASP A 108 8.75 5.61 -7.44
CA ASP A 108 9.56 5.05 -8.51
C ASP A 108 11.03 5.47 -8.38
N ALA A 109 11.94 4.58 -8.78
CA ALA A 109 13.32 5.00 -8.91
C ALA A 109 13.38 6.07 -10.01
N PRO A 110 14.11 7.18 -9.82
CA PRO A 110 14.28 8.15 -10.89
C PRO A 110 14.89 7.45 -12.11
N ASP A 111 14.28 7.68 -13.28
CA ASP A 111 14.76 7.21 -14.59
C ASP A 111 16.22 7.63 -14.87
#